data_AF-A0A938IQN5-F1
#
_entry.id   AF-A0A938IQN5-F1
#
_cell.length_a   1.000
_cell.length_b   1.000
_cell.length_c   1.000
_cell.angle_alpha   90.00
_cell.angle_beta   90.00
_cell.angle_gamma   90.00
#
_symmetry.space_group_name_H-M   'P 1'
#
loop_
_entity.id
_entity.type
_entity.pdbx_description
1 polymer ?
#
loop_
_entity_poly.entity_id
_entity_poly.type
_entity_poly.pdbx_seq_one_letter_code
_entity_poly.pdbx_strand_id
1 'polypeptide(L)'
;MRCLSLFAAAALLAAAGGRAGANTVESSTLWFVGTLTPEAGGGYSGTIDMASGKYYNPGGGGAGIWTDGGFDVYARQGGTAYVQGMTPDTWTIGANHDAYSAAGPWGTWYDPDCADWRSYELELTSDHWYLRYKSPSEKALHGANPSPMSGAMDWGNLIAHETDAGTQYGTLDPYGHDPSTAHGGGAGAWDWSVTWGTEVVPLQYADFKVTVTYLGNFSGEDTYEVSLTPVPEPLTLAGLLLGVGGAAGYVRRRRG
;
A
#
# COMPACT_ATOMS: atom_id res chain seq x y z
N MET A 1 -15.99 15.94 50.18
CA MET A 1 -14.78 15.33 49.58
C MET A 1 -15.04 13.86 49.30
N ARG A 2 -14.98 13.48 48.01
CA ARG A 2 -15.10 12.17 47.31
C ARG A 2 -15.75 12.52 45.94
N CYS A 3 -15.04 13.08 44.96
CA CYS A 3 -14.05 12.51 44.02
C CYS A 3 -14.58 11.42 43.08
N LEU A 4 -14.54 11.73 41.76
CA LEU A 4 -14.38 10.87 40.56
C LEU A 4 -15.53 9.89 40.23
N SER A 5 -15.98 9.67 38.98
CA SER A 5 -15.57 10.09 37.63
C SER A 5 -16.75 9.87 36.68
N LEU A 6 -17.06 10.85 35.83
CA LEU A 6 -17.90 10.64 34.64
C LEU A 6 -16.96 10.66 33.43
N PHE A 7 -16.55 9.51 32.93
CA PHE A 7 -15.90 9.42 31.62
C PHE A 7 -16.98 9.29 30.55
N ALA A 8 -17.34 10.41 29.94
CA ALA A 8 -18.02 10.40 28.66
C ALA A 8 -16.94 10.35 27.57
N ALA A 9 -16.71 9.16 27.02
CA ALA A 9 -15.95 9.01 25.78
C ALA A 9 -16.84 9.46 24.61
N ALA A 10 -16.64 10.69 24.16
CA ALA A 10 -17.23 11.16 22.92
C ALA A 10 -16.41 10.63 21.75
N ALA A 11 -16.84 9.51 21.18
CA ALA A 11 -16.34 9.06 19.87
C ALA A 11 -16.98 9.95 18.79
N LEU A 12 -16.18 10.83 18.21
CA LEU A 12 -16.57 11.60 17.03
C LEU A 12 -16.26 10.74 15.80
N LEU A 13 -17.22 9.93 15.36
CA LEU A 13 -17.15 9.29 14.04
C LEU A 13 -17.94 10.15 13.05
N ALA A 14 -17.24 11.08 12.40
CA ALA A 14 -17.79 11.81 11.28
C ALA A 14 -17.83 10.87 10.06
N ALA A 15 -18.96 10.20 9.84
CA ALA A 15 -19.23 9.49 8.60
C ALA A 15 -19.49 10.53 7.49
N ALA A 16 -18.44 11.01 6.85
CA ALA A 16 -18.54 11.71 5.58
C ALA A 16 -18.85 10.67 4.50
N GLY A 17 -20.10 10.60 4.05
CA GLY A 17 -20.52 9.84 2.88
C GLY A 17 -19.96 10.45 1.60
N GLY A 18 -18.66 10.32 1.39
CA GLY A 18 -18.04 10.49 0.08
C GLY A 18 -18.34 9.25 -0.76
N ARG A 19 -18.68 9.44 -2.03
CA ARG A 19 -18.57 8.33 -3.00
C ARG A 19 -17.10 7.93 -3.00
N ALA A 20 -16.79 6.71 -2.54
CA ALA A 20 -15.46 6.15 -2.73
C ALA A 20 -15.15 6.18 -4.23
N GLY A 21 -14.06 6.84 -4.61
CA GLY A 21 -13.48 6.65 -5.94
C GLY A 21 -12.77 5.30 -5.99
N ALA A 22 -12.44 4.81 -7.19
CA ALA A 22 -11.37 3.83 -7.31
C ALA A 22 -10.14 4.38 -6.58
N ASN A 23 -9.55 3.52 -5.75
CA ASN A 23 -8.39 3.71 -4.89
C ASN A 23 -8.46 4.95 -4.00
N THR A 24 -9.20 4.82 -2.90
CA THR A 24 -9.03 5.73 -1.75
C THR A 24 -7.85 5.22 -0.90
N VAL A 25 -7.19 6.10 -0.12
CA VAL A 25 -6.09 5.66 0.77
C VAL A 25 -6.50 4.51 1.70
N GLU A 26 -7.78 4.44 2.09
CA GLU A 26 -8.29 3.32 2.89
C GLU A 26 -8.41 2.01 2.09
N SER A 27 -8.75 2.04 0.79
CA SER A 27 -8.79 0.83 -0.05
C SER A 27 -7.42 0.30 -0.43
N SER A 28 -6.38 1.14 -0.32
CA SER A 28 -4.98 0.75 -0.43
C SER A 28 -4.33 0.39 0.92
N THR A 29 -5.13 0.22 1.98
CA THR A 29 -4.63 -0.29 3.25
C THR A 29 -4.48 -1.80 3.19
N LEU A 30 -3.27 -2.28 3.50
CA LEU A 30 -2.98 -3.71 3.62
C LEU A 30 -3.39 -4.20 5.01
N TRP A 31 -4.06 -5.35 5.09
CA TRP A 31 -4.55 -5.93 6.36
C TRP A 31 -3.99 -7.31 6.57
N PHE A 32 -3.55 -7.60 7.79
CA PHE A 32 -2.94 -8.87 8.17
C PHE A 32 -3.47 -9.34 9.52
N VAL A 33 -3.62 -10.65 9.69
CA VAL A 33 -4.04 -11.25 10.95
C VAL A 33 -3.20 -12.49 11.22
N GLY A 34 -2.64 -12.59 12.42
CA GLY A 34 -1.88 -13.77 12.83
C GLY A 34 -1.15 -13.59 14.14
N THR A 35 -0.20 -14.48 14.41
CA THR A 35 0.61 -14.47 15.63
C THR A 35 1.87 -13.63 15.42
N LEU A 36 2.13 -12.69 16.34
CA LEU A 36 3.37 -11.90 16.38
C LEU A 36 4.04 -12.06 17.75
N THR A 37 5.33 -11.80 17.80
CA THR A 37 6.12 -11.72 19.04
C THR A 37 6.33 -10.25 19.39
N PRO A 38 5.79 -9.76 20.52
CA PRO A 38 6.12 -8.42 21.02
C PRO A 38 7.58 -8.35 21.44
N GLU A 39 8.27 -7.30 21.00
CA GLU A 39 9.69 -7.07 21.30
C GLU A 39 9.88 -6.08 22.46
N ALA A 40 11.01 -6.21 23.14
CA ALA A 40 11.42 -5.23 24.14
C ALA A 40 11.62 -3.86 23.47
N GLY A 41 10.82 -2.85 23.86
CA GLY A 41 10.86 -1.51 23.26
C GLY A 41 9.62 -1.14 22.44
N GLY A 42 8.63 -2.03 22.33
CA GLY A 42 7.33 -1.73 21.73
C GLY A 42 7.21 -2.05 20.23
N GLY A 43 8.22 -2.72 19.65
CA GLY A 43 8.14 -3.29 18.31
C GLY A 43 7.53 -4.69 18.31
N TYR A 44 7.38 -5.27 17.12
CA TYR A 44 6.88 -6.63 16.92
C TYR A 44 7.74 -7.36 15.89
N SER A 45 7.86 -8.67 16.03
CA SER A 45 8.49 -9.53 15.02
C SER A 45 7.61 -10.73 14.67
N GLY A 46 7.83 -11.29 13.49
CA GLY A 46 7.14 -12.49 13.02
C GLY A 46 6.56 -12.33 11.62
N THR A 47 5.90 -13.39 11.16
CA THR A 47 5.25 -13.43 9.85
C THR A 47 3.77 -13.69 10.04
N ILE A 48 2.93 -12.84 9.46
CA ILE A 48 1.47 -12.93 9.56
C ILE A 48 0.82 -12.90 8.18
N ASP A 49 -0.28 -13.63 8.08
CA ASP A 49 -0.99 -13.78 6.83
C ASP A 49 -1.76 -12.51 6.50
N MET A 50 -1.76 -12.13 5.22
CA MET A 50 -2.71 -11.13 4.74
C MET A 50 -4.12 -11.63 5.01
N ALA A 51 -4.96 -10.78 5.58
CA ALA A 51 -6.39 -11.00 5.76
C ALA A 51 -7.14 -10.34 4.61
N SER A 52 -8.40 -10.72 4.41
CA SER A 52 -9.22 -10.07 3.38
C SER A 52 -9.32 -8.57 3.68
N GLY A 53 -8.90 -7.78 2.70
CA GLY A 53 -8.97 -6.34 2.77
C GLY A 53 -10.38 -5.84 2.50
N LYS A 54 -10.52 -4.52 2.64
CA LYS A 54 -11.62 -3.77 2.04
C LYS A 54 -11.10 -3.21 0.73
N TYR A 55 -11.61 -3.66 -0.41
CA TYR A 55 -11.30 -3.03 -1.70
C TYR A 55 -12.55 -2.40 -2.31
N TYR A 56 -12.34 -1.41 -3.17
CA TYR A 56 -13.43 -0.77 -3.90
C TYR A 56 -13.61 -1.48 -5.25
N ASN A 57 -14.82 -1.92 -5.57
CA ASN A 57 -15.14 -2.42 -6.91
C ASN A 57 -15.75 -1.27 -7.75
N PRO A 58 -15.01 -0.69 -8.71
CA PRO A 58 -15.53 0.39 -9.54
C PRO A 58 -16.45 -0.12 -10.65
N GLY A 59 -17.75 0.08 -10.46
CA GLY A 59 -18.69 0.25 -11.58
C GLY A 59 -19.75 -0.85 -11.77
N GLY A 60 -21.01 -0.41 -11.82
CA GLY A 60 -22.19 -1.26 -12.06
C GLY A 60 -23.13 -1.38 -10.85
N GLY A 61 -24.29 -2.02 -11.03
CA GLY A 61 -25.18 -2.35 -9.91
C GLY A 61 -24.46 -3.32 -8.98
N GLY A 62 -23.85 -2.80 -7.91
CA GLY A 62 -22.91 -3.55 -7.05
C GLY A 62 -21.62 -2.81 -6.67
N ALA A 63 -21.40 -1.59 -7.19
CA ALA A 63 -20.30 -0.73 -6.75
C ALA A 63 -20.37 -0.46 -5.24
N GLY A 64 -19.29 -0.75 -4.52
CA GLY A 64 -19.23 -0.70 -3.07
C GLY A 64 -17.87 -1.17 -2.54
N ILE A 65 -17.68 -1.04 -1.23
CA ILE A 65 -16.52 -1.63 -0.54
C ILE A 65 -16.84 -3.10 -0.32
N TRP A 66 -16.05 -3.98 -0.93
CA TRP A 66 -16.14 -5.42 -0.73
C TRP A 66 -15.17 -5.82 0.39
N THR A 67 -15.66 -6.63 1.34
CA THR A 67 -14.91 -7.03 2.54
C THR A 67 -14.20 -8.39 2.39
N ASP A 68 -14.20 -8.93 1.18
CA ASP A 68 -13.82 -10.31 0.87
C ASP A 68 -12.88 -10.40 -0.35
N GLY A 69 -12.08 -9.35 -0.59
CA GLY A 69 -11.10 -9.39 -1.66
C GLY A 69 -9.88 -8.55 -1.38
N GLY A 70 -9.13 -8.32 -2.45
CA GLY A 70 -7.73 -7.91 -2.39
C GLY A 70 -7.48 -6.49 -1.92
N PHE A 71 -6.41 -5.89 -2.41
CA PHE A 71 -6.05 -4.51 -2.13
C PHE A 71 -5.58 -3.83 -3.41
N ASP A 72 -5.72 -2.52 -3.43
CA ASP A 72 -5.29 -1.69 -4.54
C ASP A 72 -3.95 -1.02 -4.22
N VAL A 73 -3.06 -0.94 -5.19
CA VAL A 73 -1.83 -0.17 -5.07
C VAL A 73 -2.18 1.31 -5.22
N TYR A 74 -1.88 2.14 -4.22
CA TYR A 74 -2.13 3.58 -4.32
C TYR A 74 -1.11 4.24 -5.26
N ALA A 75 -1.40 4.21 -6.56
CA ALA A 75 -0.45 4.52 -7.61
C ALA A 75 -0.23 6.03 -7.76
N ARG A 76 1.00 6.43 -8.12
CA ARG A 76 1.40 7.84 -8.27
C ARG A 76 0.68 8.50 -9.43
N GLN A 77 -0.21 9.46 -9.15
CA GLN A 77 -0.92 10.19 -10.20
C GLN A 77 0.07 10.84 -11.19
N GLY A 78 -0.18 10.66 -12.48
CA GLY A 78 0.70 11.14 -13.55
C GLY A 78 1.99 10.35 -13.73
N GLY A 79 2.25 9.35 -12.88
CA GLY A 79 3.30 8.36 -13.08
C GLY A 79 2.97 7.39 -14.21
N THR A 80 3.91 6.50 -14.51
CA THR A 80 3.73 5.42 -15.49
C THR A 80 3.82 4.09 -14.77
N ALA A 81 2.75 3.31 -14.80
CA ALA A 81 2.79 1.90 -14.41
C ALA A 81 3.24 1.07 -15.62
N TYR A 82 3.97 -0.01 -15.37
CA TYR A 82 4.42 -0.99 -16.35
C TYR A 82 3.93 -2.38 -15.96
N VAL A 83 3.35 -3.10 -16.92
CA VAL A 83 3.03 -4.52 -16.78
C VAL A 83 3.38 -5.21 -18.07
N GLN A 84 4.26 -6.19 -17.96
CA GLN A 84 4.64 -7.00 -19.08
C GLN A 84 3.46 -7.80 -19.63
N GLY A 85 3.27 -7.75 -20.94
CA GLY A 85 2.30 -8.56 -21.67
C GLY A 85 0.95 -7.91 -21.91
N MET A 86 0.76 -6.64 -21.56
CA MET A 86 -0.43 -5.89 -21.99
C MET A 86 -0.16 -5.10 -23.28
N THR A 87 -1.15 -4.35 -23.75
CA THR A 87 -0.98 -3.50 -24.95
C THR A 87 -1.70 -2.18 -24.76
N PRO A 88 -0.96 -1.06 -24.60
CA PRO A 88 0.50 -0.98 -24.39
C PRO A 88 0.93 -1.66 -23.08
N ASP A 89 2.22 -1.99 -22.88
CA ASP A 89 2.74 -2.49 -21.57
C ASP A 89 2.85 -1.39 -20.49
N THR A 90 2.41 -0.16 -20.80
CA THR A 90 2.54 1.00 -19.93
C THR A 90 1.28 1.85 -19.92
N TRP A 91 0.87 2.35 -18.75
CA TRP A 91 -0.25 3.28 -18.59
C TRP A 91 0.14 4.49 -17.78
N THR A 92 -0.42 5.63 -18.17
CA THR A 92 -0.39 6.82 -17.34
C THR A 92 -1.43 6.68 -16.23
N ILE A 93 -0.97 6.79 -14.98
CA ILE A 93 -1.80 6.67 -13.79
C ILE A 93 -2.73 7.88 -13.67
N GLY A 94 -4.03 7.61 -13.57
CA GLY A 94 -5.08 8.62 -13.49
C GLY A 94 -5.23 9.26 -12.11
N ALA A 95 -6.17 10.20 -11.99
CA ALA A 95 -6.52 10.83 -10.73
C ALA A 95 -7.24 9.90 -9.74
N ASN A 96 -7.65 8.72 -10.20
CA ASN A 96 -8.14 7.65 -9.35
C ASN A 96 -7.02 6.82 -8.71
N HIS A 97 -5.74 7.16 -8.92
CA HIS A 97 -4.60 6.43 -8.31
C HIS A 97 -4.62 4.93 -8.55
N ASP A 98 -5.16 4.56 -9.70
CA ASP A 98 -5.25 3.18 -10.17
C ASP A 98 -4.08 2.88 -11.07
N ALA A 99 -3.39 1.78 -10.77
CA ALA A 99 -2.23 1.36 -11.54
C ALA A 99 -2.64 1.11 -12.99
N TYR A 100 -3.84 0.54 -13.19
CA TYR A 100 -4.32 0.10 -14.49
C TYR A 100 -5.73 0.60 -14.77
N SER A 101 -5.96 1.18 -15.95
CA SER A 101 -7.29 1.63 -16.36
C SER A 101 -8.25 0.49 -16.75
N ALA A 102 -7.77 -0.74 -16.73
CA ALA A 102 -8.49 -1.97 -17.07
C ALA A 102 -7.81 -3.14 -16.36
N ALA A 103 -8.54 -4.22 -16.14
CA ALA A 103 -7.98 -5.44 -15.55
C ALA A 103 -6.72 -5.90 -16.31
N GLY A 104 -5.65 -6.23 -15.56
CA GLY A 104 -4.32 -6.57 -16.08
C GLY A 104 -4.29 -7.81 -17.00
N PRO A 105 -3.11 -8.19 -17.54
CA PRO A 105 -2.98 -9.31 -18.49
C PRO A 105 -3.25 -10.67 -17.81
N TRP A 106 -3.23 -10.68 -16.49
CA TRP A 106 -3.48 -11.84 -15.65
C TRP A 106 -4.99 -12.14 -15.48
N GLY A 107 -5.88 -11.33 -16.07
CA GLY A 107 -7.30 -11.61 -16.26
C GLY A 107 -8.23 -10.50 -15.78
N THR A 108 -9.53 -10.61 -16.07
CA THR A 108 -10.59 -9.67 -15.65
C THR A 108 -10.84 -9.61 -14.14
N TRP A 109 -10.00 -10.25 -13.34
CA TRP A 109 -10.23 -10.53 -11.92
C TRP A 109 -9.37 -9.69 -10.98
N TYR A 110 -8.34 -9.00 -11.50
CA TYR A 110 -7.41 -8.16 -10.72
C TYR A 110 -7.87 -6.70 -10.64
N ASP A 111 -9.16 -6.51 -10.41
CA ASP A 111 -9.72 -5.28 -9.84
C ASP A 111 -10.37 -5.76 -8.53
N PRO A 112 -9.59 -5.78 -7.43
CA PRO A 112 -8.48 -4.89 -7.11
C PRO A 112 -7.12 -5.34 -7.66
N ASP A 113 -6.15 -4.42 -7.75
CA ASP A 113 -4.80 -4.67 -8.33
C ASP A 113 -4.19 -6.00 -7.83
N CYS A 114 -4.38 -6.30 -6.55
CA CYS A 114 -3.92 -7.54 -5.91
C CYS A 114 -5.09 -8.43 -5.44
N ALA A 115 -5.94 -8.88 -6.36
CA ALA A 115 -7.05 -9.79 -6.07
C ALA A 115 -6.64 -11.13 -5.43
N ASP A 116 -5.37 -11.55 -5.61
CA ASP A 116 -4.81 -12.74 -5.00
C ASP A 116 -4.18 -12.49 -3.62
N TRP A 117 -4.65 -11.50 -2.87
CA TRP A 117 -4.20 -11.13 -1.50
C TRP A 117 -3.85 -12.29 -0.57
N ARG A 118 -4.58 -13.41 -0.64
CA ARG A 118 -4.32 -14.63 0.15
C ARG A 118 -2.92 -15.22 -0.07
N SER A 119 -2.31 -14.89 -1.20
CA SER A 119 -0.95 -15.24 -1.58
C SER A 119 0.09 -14.35 -0.91
N TYR A 120 -0.29 -13.35 -0.09
CA TYR A 120 0.66 -12.45 0.57
C TYR A 120 0.71 -12.64 2.09
N GLU A 121 1.90 -12.43 2.66
CA GLU A 121 2.19 -12.35 4.10
C GLU A 121 2.98 -11.07 4.41
N LEU A 122 2.87 -10.57 5.63
CA LEU A 122 3.73 -9.52 6.16
C LEU A 122 4.77 -10.16 7.07
N GLU A 123 6.05 -9.92 6.81
CA GLU A 123 7.12 -10.17 7.79
C GLU A 123 7.57 -8.87 8.45
N LEU A 124 7.67 -8.89 9.77
CA LEU A 124 8.14 -7.80 10.61
C LEU A 124 9.38 -8.25 11.38
N THR A 125 10.34 -7.34 11.48
CA THR A 125 11.58 -7.51 12.26
C THR A 125 11.82 -6.26 13.12
N SER A 126 12.96 -6.23 13.83
CA SER A 126 13.33 -5.09 14.68
C SER A 126 13.47 -3.76 13.93
N ASP A 127 13.81 -3.81 12.65
CA ASP A 127 14.23 -2.65 11.85
C ASP A 127 13.80 -2.73 10.38
N HIS A 128 13.04 -3.76 10.00
CA HIS A 128 12.64 -4.01 8.63
C HIS A 128 11.25 -4.64 8.51
N TRP A 129 10.57 -4.38 7.40
CA TRP A 129 9.29 -5.01 7.03
C TRP A 129 9.33 -5.53 5.59
N TYR A 130 8.55 -6.57 5.30
CA TYR A 130 8.42 -7.15 3.97
C TYR A 130 6.97 -7.55 3.69
N LEU A 131 6.39 -7.05 2.60
CA LEU A 131 5.23 -7.70 1.98
C LEU A 131 5.77 -8.84 1.11
N ARG A 132 5.42 -10.09 1.40
CA ARG A 132 5.98 -11.28 0.74
C ARG A 132 4.90 -12.11 0.07
N TYR A 133 5.28 -12.79 -1.01
CA TYR A 133 4.45 -13.79 -1.66
C TYR A 133 4.70 -15.18 -1.06
N LYS A 134 3.62 -15.84 -0.66
CA LYS A 134 3.58 -17.12 0.06
C LYS A 134 3.84 -18.33 -0.83
N SER A 135 3.70 -18.22 -2.15
CA SER A 135 3.69 -19.39 -3.04
C SER A 135 4.97 -20.22 -2.88
N PRO A 136 4.87 -21.51 -2.48
CA PRO A 136 6.04 -22.37 -2.34
C PRO A 136 6.81 -22.58 -3.65
N SER A 137 6.12 -22.54 -4.80
CA SER A 137 6.77 -22.63 -6.11
C SER A 137 7.63 -21.40 -6.38
N GLU A 138 7.09 -20.21 -6.09
CA GLU A 138 7.84 -18.97 -6.25
C GLU A 138 8.99 -18.91 -5.24
N LYS A 139 8.76 -19.27 -3.97
CA LYS A 139 9.83 -19.37 -2.95
C LYS A 139 10.96 -20.31 -3.40
N ALA A 140 10.63 -21.45 -4.00
CA ALA A 140 11.62 -22.41 -4.51
C ALA A 140 12.39 -21.91 -5.74
N LEU A 141 11.76 -21.08 -6.58
CA LEU A 141 12.35 -20.55 -7.81
C LEU A 141 13.18 -19.28 -7.56
N HIS A 142 12.80 -18.46 -6.58
CA HIS A 142 13.41 -17.14 -6.34
C HIS A 142 14.45 -17.10 -5.22
N GLY A 143 14.75 -18.24 -4.58
CA GLY A 143 15.89 -18.38 -3.66
C GLY A 143 15.78 -17.61 -2.33
N ALA A 144 14.74 -16.79 -2.16
CA ALA A 144 14.27 -16.17 -0.94
C ALA A 144 12.81 -15.72 -1.18
N ASN A 145 12.04 -15.47 -0.10
CA ASN A 145 10.63 -15.11 -0.19
C ASN A 145 10.46 -13.83 -1.04
N PRO A 146 9.87 -13.93 -2.24
CA PRO A 146 9.76 -12.79 -3.13
C PRO A 146 8.82 -11.75 -2.50
N SER A 147 9.15 -10.50 -2.65
CA SER A 147 8.59 -9.35 -1.96
C SER A 147 8.45 -8.20 -2.94
N PRO A 148 7.22 -7.80 -3.34
CA PRO A 148 7.03 -6.63 -4.20
C PRO A 148 7.34 -5.32 -3.48
N MET A 149 7.33 -5.32 -2.15
CA MET A 149 7.48 -4.15 -1.31
C MET A 149 8.17 -4.48 0.01
N SER A 150 9.17 -3.70 0.39
CA SER A 150 9.91 -3.84 1.64
C SER A 150 10.68 -2.58 2.02
N GLY A 151 11.14 -2.53 3.27
CA GLY A 151 12.09 -1.51 3.68
C GLY A 151 12.20 -1.31 5.19
N ALA A 152 12.69 -0.13 5.57
CA ALA A 152 12.96 0.20 6.96
C ALA A 152 11.68 0.28 7.82
N MET A 153 11.72 -0.29 9.02
CA MET A 153 10.66 -0.19 10.02
C MET A 153 11.03 0.79 11.13
N ASP A 154 10.26 1.86 11.29
CA ASP A 154 10.35 2.81 12.40
C ASP A 154 9.26 2.53 13.43
N TRP A 155 9.57 1.65 14.38
CA TRP A 155 8.66 1.32 15.49
C TRP A 155 8.39 2.51 16.43
N GLY A 156 9.28 3.50 16.49
CA GLY A 156 9.11 4.67 17.36
C GLY A 156 7.98 5.58 16.87
N ASN A 157 7.82 5.70 15.55
CA ASN A 157 6.75 6.46 14.92
C ASN A 157 5.62 5.60 14.36
N LEU A 158 5.75 4.27 14.42
CA LEU A 158 4.86 3.29 13.79
C LEU A 158 4.73 3.53 12.29
N ILE A 159 5.86 3.70 11.61
CA ILE A 159 5.94 3.90 10.15
C ILE A 159 6.78 2.79 9.52
N ALA A 160 6.26 2.18 8.46
CA ALA A 160 6.98 1.31 7.55
C ALA A 160 7.34 2.12 6.30
N HIS A 161 8.63 2.23 6.00
CA HIS A 161 9.13 2.97 4.84
C HIS A 161 9.43 2.01 3.70
N GLU A 162 8.90 2.26 2.51
CA GLU A 162 9.23 1.54 1.28
C GLU A 162 10.56 2.06 0.73
N THR A 163 11.66 1.50 1.21
CA THR A 163 13.03 1.97 0.92
C THR A 163 13.84 1.03 0.06
N ASP A 164 13.38 -0.20 -0.11
CA ASP A 164 14.15 -1.25 -0.75
C ASP A 164 13.67 -1.48 -2.17
N ALA A 165 14.49 -2.13 -2.98
CA ALA A 165 14.01 -2.66 -4.25
C ALA A 165 13.21 -3.92 -3.96
N GLY A 166 12.09 -4.09 -4.66
CA GLY A 166 11.34 -5.33 -4.62
C GLY A 166 12.09 -6.46 -5.31
N THR A 167 11.47 -7.63 -5.37
CA THR A 167 12.10 -8.83 -5.90
C THR A 167 12.43 -8.67 -7.36
N GLN A 168 13.73 -8.75 -7.64
CA GLN A 168 14.27 -8.81 -8.98
C GLN A 168 14.47 -10.27 -9.36
N TYR A 169 13.92 -10.68 -10.50
CA TYR A 169 14.51 -11.81 -11.19
C TYR A 169 15.92 -11.41 -11.62
N GLY A 170 16.94 -12.14 -11.16
CA GLY A 170 18.32 -11.88 -11.57
C GLY A 170 18.56 -12.21 -13.05
N THR A 171 19.83 -12.28 -13.46
CA THR A 171 20.29 -12.63 -14.83
C THR A 171 19.85 -14.01 -15.36
N LEU A 172 19.04 -14.77 -14.60
CA LEU A 172 18.71 -16.17 -14.85
C LEU A 172 17.25 -16.39 -15.27
N ASP A 173 16.48 -15.36 -15.66
CA ASP A 173 15.09 -15.60 -16.05
C ASP A 173 15.02 -16.56 -17.24
N PRO A 174 14.56 -17.81 -17.05
CA PRO A 174 14.48 -18.76 -18.15
C PRO A 174 13.42 -18.36 -19.18
N TYR A 175 12.56 -17.39 -18.86
CA TYR A 175 11.52 -16.85 -19.72
C TYR A 175 11.91 -15.53 -20.38
N GLY A 176 13.05 -14.94 -19.99
CA GLY A 176 13.64 -13.77 -20.61
C GLY A 176 12.85 -12.47 -20.38
N HIS A 177 12.19 -12.34 -19.24
CA HIS A 177 11.59 -11.09 -18.81
C HIS A 177 12.67 -10.08 -18.42
N ASP A 178 12.41 -8.82 -18.75
CA ASP A 178 13.27 -7.72 -18.33
C ASP A 178 13.10 -7.53 -16.80
N PRO A 179 14.18 -7.22 -16.07
CA PRO A 179 14.09 -6.95 -14.64
C PRO A 179 13.27 -5.68 -14.42
N SER A 180 12.52 -5.59 -13.33
CA SER A 180 11.71 -4.41 -13.02
C SER A 180 12.51 -3.12 -12.91
N THR A 181 13.79 -3.18 -12.54
CA THR A 181 14.72 -2.03 -12.63
C THR A 181 14.82 -1.39 -14.03
N ALA A 182 14.64 -2.17 -15.11
CA ALA A 182 14.60 -1.66 -16.48
C ALA A 182 13.33 -0.82 -16.77
N HIS A 183 12.32 -0.93 -15.92
CA HIS A 183 11.01 -0.27 -16.04
C HIS A 183 10.74 0.73 -14.92
N GLY A 184 11.77 1.12 -14.17
CA GLY A 184 11.66 2.11 -13.09
C GLY A 184 11.32 1.52 -11.72
N GLY A 185 11.47 0.21 -11.54
CA GLY A 185 11.39 -0.46 -10.23
C GLY A 185 12.49 0.00 -9.27
N GLY A 186 12.26 -0.23 -7.98
CA GLY A 186 13.09 0.21 -6.87
C GLY A 186 12.27 0.79 -5.73
N ALA A 187 12.94 1.48 -4.81
CA ALA A 187 12.32 2.12 -3.64
C ALA A 187 11.14 3.03 -4.03
N GLY A 188 10.04 2.92 -3.28
CA GLY A 188 8.81 3.68 -3.52
C GLY A 188 8.00 3.20 -4.72
N ALA A 189 8.15 1.93 -5.12
CA ALA A 189 7.32 1.28 -6.13
C ALA A 189 6.80 -0.08 -5.61
N TRP A 190 5.64 -0.49 -6.10
CA TRP A 190 5.35 -1.91 -6.24
C TRP A 190 6.32 -2.46 -7.29
N ASP A 191 7.24 -3.32 -6.86
CA ASP A 191 8.37 -3.75 -7.66
C ASP A 191 8.42 -5.28 -7.73
N TRP A 192 7.77 -5.82 -8.74
CA TRP A 192 7.51 -7.25 -8.85
C TRP A 192 8.09 -7.82 -10.13
N SER A 193 9.12 -8.66 -10.03
CA SER A 193 9.68 -9.37 -11.18
C SER A 193 9.87 -10.84 -10.83
N VAL A 194 9.06 -11.70 -11.45
CA VAL A 194 8.98 -13.14 -11.16
C VAL A 194 8.93 -13.98 -12.44
N THR A 195 8.90 -15.31 -12.28
CA THR A 195 9.01 -16.25 -13.41
C THR A 195 7.93 -16.11 -14.46
N TRP A 196 6.80 -15.49 -14.14
CA TRP A 196 5.68 -15.35 -15.06
C TRP A 196 5.49 -13.92 -15.55
N GLY A 197 6.20 -12.93 -15.01
CA GLY A 197 6.19 -11.58 -15.56
C GLY A 197 6.82 -10.51 -14.67
N THR A 198 6.91 -9.31 -15.22
CA THR A 198 7.39 -8.10 -14.54
C THR A 198 6.29 -7.04 -14.46
N GLU A 199 6.18 -6.41 -13.29
CA GLU A 199 5.23 -5.36 -12.96
C GLU A 199 5.93 -4.28 -12.11
N VAL A 200 5.70 -3.01 -12.48
CA VAL A 200 6.22 -1.85 -11.76
C VAL A 200 5.13 -0.80 -11.63
N VAL A 201 4.75 -0.44 -10.40
CA VAL A 201 3.82 0.64 -10.13
C VAL A 201 4.46 1.65 -9.17
N PRO A 202 4.76 2.89 -9.61
CA PRO A 202 5.27 3.90 -8.70
C PRO A 202 4.21 4.25 -7.66
N LEU A 203 4.57 4.21 -6.38
CA LEU A 203 3.66 4.54 -5.28
C LEU A 203 3.45 6.05 -5.20
N GLN A 204 2.21 6.44 -4.88
CA GLN A 204 1.89 7.83 -4.55
C GLN A 204 2.54 8.23 -3.23
N TYR A 205 2.64 7.30 -2.27
CA TYR A 205 3.29 7.48 -0.98
C TYR A 205 4.18 6.27 -0.67
N ALA A 206 5.41 6.52 -0.25
CA ALA A 206 6.35 5.47 0.12
C ALA A 206 6.29 5.10 1.62
N ASP A 207 5.54 5.83 2.43
CA ASP A 207 5.41 5.58 3.86
C ASP A 207 4.05 4.96 4.18
N PHE A 208 4.05 4.01 5.12
CA PHE A 208 2.85 3.34 5.60
C PHE A 208 2.74 3.47 7.12
N LYS A 209 1.61 3.96 7.60
CA LYS A 209 1.30 3.95 9.02
C LYS A 209 0.95 2.54 9.43
N VAL A 210 1.68 2.04 10.40
CA VAL A 210 1.49 0.72 10.99
C VAL A 210 0.56 0.84 12.19
N THR A 211 -0.52 0.07 12.19
CA THR A 211 -1.36 -0.13 13.38
C THR A 211 -1.29 -1.59 13.78
N VAL A 212 -0.99 -1.87 15.05
CA VAL A 212 -1.00 -3.23 15.60
C VAL A 212 -2.04 -3.29 16.71
N THR A 213 -3.06 -4.13 16.53
CA THR A 213 -4.16 -4.32 17.49
C THR A 213 -4.11 -5.75 18.02
N TYR A 214 -3.95 -5.90 19.33
CA TYR A 214 -4.07 -7.20 19.97
C TYR A 214 -5.55 -7.65 20.00
N LEU A 215 -5.85 -8.80 19.41
CA LEU A 215 -7.21 -9.34 19.31
C LEU A 215 -7.56 -10.30 20.45
N GLY A 216 -6.56 -10.82 21.16
CA GLY A 216 -6.73 -11.80 22.22
C GLY A 216 -5.92 -13.07 21.98
N ASN A 217 -6.02 -14.00 22.95
CA ASN A 217 -5.39 -15.31 22.86
C ASN A 217 -6.39 -16.32 22.30
N PHE A 218 -6.10 -16.88 21.13
CA PHE A 218 -6.92 -17.88 20.46
C PHE A 218 -6.12 -19.19 20.36
N SER A 219 -6.68 -20.27 20.89
CA SER A 219 -6.03 -21.59 20.88
C SER A 219 -4.63 -21.63 21.53
N GLY A 220 -4.37 -20.73 22.48
CA GLY A 220 -3.08 -20.65 23.18
C GLY A 220 -2.08 -19.69 22.54
N GLU A 221 -2.42 -19.07 21.41
CA GLU A 221 -1.54 -18.11 20.71
C GLU A 221 -2.13 -16.70 20.74
N ASP A 222 -1.27 -15.72 20.99
CA ASP A 222 -1.65 -14.31 20.97
C ASP A 222 -1.82 -13.85 19.51
N THR A 223 -3.03 -13.42 19.16
CA THR A 223 -3.38 -13.00 17.79
C THR A 223 -3.44 -11.48 17.69
N TYR A 224 -2.92 -10.95 16.59
CA TYR A 224 -2.85 -9.54 16.28
C TYR A 224 -3.47 -9.26 14.91
N GLU A 225 -4.10 -8.11 14.78
CA GLU A 225 -4.42 -7.48 13.51
C GLU A 225 -3.39 -6.40 13.24
N VAL A 226 -2.83 -6.38 12.03
CA VAL A 226 -1.91 -5.35 11.58
C VAL A 226 -2.47 -4.69 10.33
N SER A 227 -2.40 -3.36 10.27
CA SER A 227 -2.67 -2.62 9.04
C SER A 227 -1.53 -1.71 8.65
N LEU A 228 -1.26 -1.64 7.34
CA LEU A 228 -0.32 -0.71 6.71
C LEU A 228 -1.13 0.22 5.82
N THR A 229 -1.37 1.45 6.29
CA THR A 229 -2.13 2.47 5.54
C THR A 229 -1.16 3.49 4.94
N PRO A 230 -1.21 3.76 3.62
CA PRO A 230 -0.36 4.78 3.00
C PRO A 230 -0.49 6.12 3.73
N VAL A 231 0.65 6.75 4.02
CA VAL A 231 0.72 8.06 4.68
C VAL A 231 0.95 9.10 3.61
N PRO A 232 0.00 10.02 3.38
CA PRO A 232 0.28 11.16 2.54
C PRO A 232 1.55 11.85 3.02
N GLU A 233 2.56 12.00 2.15
CA GLU A 233 3.74 12.77 2.49
C GLU A 233 3.25 14.07 3.14
N PRO A 234 3.78 14.45 4.31
CA PRO A 234 3.30 15.65 4.98
C PRO A 234 3.40 16.77 3.96
N LEU A 235 2.24 17.30 3.53
CA LEU A 235 2.11 18.31 2.49
C LEU A 235 3.31 19.22 2.64
N THR A 236 4.31 19.06 1.78
CA THR A 236 5.51 19.87 1.92
C THR A 236 4.98 21.29 1.89
N LEU A 237 5.16 22.02 3.00
CA LEU A 237 4.47 23.27 3.32
C LEU A 237 4.61 24.31 2.18
N ALA A 238 5.52 24.07 1.24
CA ALA A 238 5.64 24.67 -0.09
C ALA A 238 4.32 24.80 -0.87
N GLY A 239 3.41 23.83 -0.80
CA GLY A 239 2.10 23.91 -1.50
C GLY A 239 1.13 24.93 -0.88
N LEU A 240 1.20 25.14 0.44
CA LEU A 240 0.31 26.07 1.15
C LEU A 240 0.79 27.53 1.05
N LEU A 241 2.09 27.77 0.88
CA LEU A 241 2.67 29.12 0.79
C LEU A 241 2.50 29.75 -0.60
N LEU A 242 2.34 28.97 -1.67
CA LEU A 242 2.09 29.51 -3.02
C LEU A 242 0.62 29.89 -3.29
N GLY A 243 -0.32 29.41 -2.46
CA GLY A 243 -1.75 29.71 -2.60
C GLY A 243 -2.20 31.07 -2.05
N VAL A 244 -1.41 31.71 -1.17
CA VAL A 244 -1.80 32.97 -0.50
C VAL A 244 -1.07 34.20 -1.07
N GLY A 245 0.01 34.02 -1.84
CA GLY A 245 0.81 35.13 -2.40
C GLY A 245 0.28 35.74 -3.71
N GLY A 246 -0.68 35.12 -4.40
CA GLY A 246 -1.08 35.50 -5.76
C GLY A 246 -2.15 36.59 -5.92
N ALA A 247 -2.67 37.18 -4.84
CA ALA A 247 -3.85 38.05 -4.90
C ALA A 247 -3.64 39.54 -4.55
N ALA A 248 -2.39 40.02 -4.39
CA ALA A 248 -2.15 41.41 -4.03
C ALA A 248 -1.13 42.09 -4.96
N GLY A 249 -1.58 42.63 -6.10
CA GLY A 249 -0.68 43.41 -6.94
C GLY A 249 -1.15 43.92 -8.29
N TYR A 250 -2.41 44.35 -8.46
CA TYR A 250 -2.75 45.18 -9.63
C TYR A 250 -3.71 46.33 -9.28
N VAL A 251 -3.17 47.37 -8.65
CA VAL A 251 -3.79 48.70 -8.61
C VAL A 251 -2.87 49.66 -9.38
N ARG A 252 -3.05 49.74 -10.70
CA ARG A 252 -2.39 50.75 -11.53
C ARG A 252 -3.16 52.06 -11.44
N ARG A 253 -2.66 53.00 -10.65
CA ARG A 253 -3.06 54.42 -10.67
C ARG A 253 -2.89 54.98 -12.09
N ARG A 254 -3.96 55.50 -12.69
CA ARG A 254 -3.86 56.52 -13.75
C ARG A 254 -3.94 57.91 -13.09
N ARG A 255 -2.88 58.68 -13.27
CA ARG A 255 -2.88 60.16 -13.22
C ARG A 255 -2.16 60.62 -14.48
N GLY A 256 -2.73 61.61 -15.15
CA GLY A 256 -2.28 62.13 -16.45
C GLY A 256 -3.41 62.02 -17.45
#